data_AF-A0A8I0L7R7-F1
#
_entry.id   AF-A0A8I0L7R7-F1
#
_cell.length_a   1.000
_cell.length_b   1.000
_cell.length_c   1.000
_cell.angle_alpha   90.00
_cell.angle_beta   90.00
_cell.angle_gamma   90.00
#
_symmetry.space_group_name_H-M   'P 1'
#
loop_
_entity.id
_entity.type
_entity.pdbx_description
1 polymer ?
#
loop_
_entity_poly.entity_id
_entity_poly.type
_entity_poly.pdbx_seq_one_letter_code
_entity_poly.pdbx_strand_id
1 'polypeptide(L)'
;FISLHHIFPVAQAITTPDAMGVCLVKPQFEAGREKVGKNGVVRDPATHREVLHNAMGYAAANGFVVRGLDFSPVKGPEGNIEYLMFV
;
A
#
# COMPACT_ATOMS: atom_id res chain seq x y z
N PHE A 1 7.18 9.87 -4.48
CA PHE A 1 6.00 9.06 -4.12
C PHE A 1 5.56 9.47 -2.71
N ILE A 2 4.27 9.36 -2.39
CA ILE A 2 3.72 9.67 -1.05
C ILE A 2 3.14 8.36 -0.49
N SER A 3 3.58 7.97 0.70
CA SER A 3 3.10 6.75 1.38
C SER A 3 1.61 6.85 1.72
N LEU A 4 0.92 5.71 1.69
CA LEU A 4 -0.48 5.60 2.13
C LEU A 4 -0.67 6.05 3.59
N HIS A 5 0.37 5.96 4.43
CA HIS A 5 0.36 6.51 5.79
C HIS A 5 -0.06 7.98 5.84
N HIS A 6 0.38 8.79 4.87
CA HIS A 6 0.04 10.21 4.78
C HIS A 6 -1.26 10.47 4.03
N ILE A 7 -1.69 9.54 3.18
CA ILE A 7 -2.91 9.69 2.37
C ILE A 7 -4.16 9.44 3.21
N PHE A 8 -4.19 8.39 4.04
CA PHE A 8 -5.40 8.00 4.76
C PHE A 8 -5.98 9.06 5.70
N PRO A 9 -5.18 9.82 6.48
CA PRO A 9 -5.72 10.89 7.32
C PRO A 9 -6.42 11.99 6.51
N VAL A 10 -5.87 12.34 5.34
CA VAL A 10 -6.46 13.35 4.47
C VAL A 10 -7.69 12.80 3.76
N ALA A 11 -7.64 11.54 3.29
CA ALA A 11 -8.78 10.87 2.69
C ALA A 11 -9.97 10.86 3.65
N GLN A 12 -9.75 10.45 4.91
CA GLN A 12 -10.78 10.46 5.96
C GLN A 12 -11.42 11.84 6.15
N ALA A 13 -10.64 12.92 6.04
CA ALA A 13 -11.15 14.27 6.24
C ALA A 13 -11.99 14.80 5.07
N ILE A 14 -11.85 14.24 3.86
CA ILE A 14 -12.51 14.74 2.65
C ILE A 14 -13.58 13.79 2.10
N THR A 15 -13.68 12.57 2.62
CA THR A 15 -14.66 11.57 2.17
C THR A 15 -15.84 11.43 3.13
N THR A 16 -16.95 10.92 2.60
CA THR A 16 -18.10 10.52 3.41
C THR A 16 -17.85 9.18 4.12
N PRO A 17 -18.61 8.84 5.19
CA PRO A 17 -18.43 7.58 5.92
C PRO A 17 -18.67 6.30 5.10
N ASP A 18 -19.39 6.39 3.98
CA ASP A 18 -19.70 5.30 3.05
C ASP A 18 -18.75 5.25 1.84
N ALA A 19 -17.72 6.11 1.82
CA ALA A 19 -16.74 6.14 0.75
C ALA A 19 -15.96 4.82 0.68
N MET A 20 -15.67 4.42 -0.56
CA MET A 20 -14.89 3.24 -0.91
C MET A 20 -13.69 3.66 -1.75
N GLY A 21 -12.60 2.90 -1.67
CA GLY A 21 -11.37 3.20 -2.39
C GLY A 21 -10.60 1.96 -2.83
N VAL A 22 -9.88 2.10 -3.94
CA VAL A 22 -8.87 1.12 -4.34
C VAL A 22 -7.50 1.80 -4.28
N CYS A 23 -6.64 1.32 -3.39
CA CYS A 23 -5.30 1.83 -3.19
C CYS A 23 -4.28 0.92 -3.85
N LEU A 24 -3.35 1.50 -4.64
CA LEU A 24 -2.22 0.78 -5.19
C LEU A 24 -1.06 0.82 -4.19
N VAL A 25 -0.80 -0.30 -3.52
CA VAL A 25 0.30 -0.45 -2.56
C VAL A 25 1.57 -0.83 -3.33
N LYS A 26 2.62 -0.01 -3.18
CA LYS A 26 3.89 -0.16 -3.90
C LYS A 26 5.02 -0.41 -2.89
N PRO A 27 5.44 -1.68 -2.66
CA PRO A 27 6.44 -2.03 -1.66
C PRO A 27 7.74 -1.23 -1.72
N GLN A 28 8.22 -0.88 -2.91
CA GLN A 28 9.43 -0.09 -3.11
C GLN A 28 9.37 1.34 -2.57
N PHE A 29 8.18 1.85 -2.23
CA PHE A 29 8.01 3.18 -1.64
C PHE A 29 7.46 3.15 -0.20
N GLU A 30 6.95 2.00 0.24
CA GLU A 30 6.41 1.81 1.59
C GLU A 30 7.42 1.12 2.51
N ALA A 31 8.33 0.31 1.96
CA ALA A 31 9.38 -0.35 2.71
C ALA A 31 10.49 0.63 3.11
N GLY A 32 11.16 0.36 4.24
CA GLY A 32 12.38 1.05 4.64
C GLY A 32 13.47 0.94 3.57
N ARG A 33 14.33 1.97 3.47
CA ARG A 33 15.38 2.08 2.43
C ARG A 33 16.32 0.87 2.43
N GLU A 34 16.56 0.28 3.58
CA GLU A 34 17.39 -0.90 3.79
C GLU A 34 16.79 -2.20 3.22
N LYS A 35 15.46 -2.24 3.02
CA LYS A 35 14.73 -3.40 2.48
C LYS A 35 14.54 -3.33 0.96
N VAL A 36 14.97 -2.24 0.33
CA VAL A 36 14.91 -2.05 -1.12
C VAL A 36 16.20 -2.55 -1.74
N GLY A 37 16.10 -3.55 -2.61
CA GLY A 37 17.24 -4.18 -3.26
C GLY A 37 17.85 -3.34 -4.39
N LYS A 38 18.83 -3.93 -5.08
CA LYS A 38 19.44 -3.33 -6.29
C LYS A 38 18.35 -2.96 -7.30
N ASN A 39 18.53 -1.83 -7.97
CA ASN A 39 17.59 -1.24 -8.95
C ASN A 39 16.21 -0.87 -8.37
N GLY A 40 16.09 -0.71 -7.04
CA GLY A 40 14.82 -0.27 -6.45
C GLY A 40 13.77 -1.37 -6.36
N VAL A 41 14.16 -2.65 -6.41
CA VAL A 41 13.23 -3.79 -6.42
C VAL A 41 13.16 -4.47 -5.06
N VAL A 42 11.95 -4.62 -4.53
CA VAL A 42 11.68 -5.41 -3.33
C VAL A 42 11.37 -6.84 -3.75
N ARG A 43 12.23 -7.78 -3.36
CA ARG A 43 12.09 -9.21 -3.71
C ARG A 43 11.68 -10.10 -2.55
N ASP A 44 12.03 -9.71 -1.32
CA ASP A 44 11.78 -10.52 -0.14
C ASP A 44 10.28 -10.56 0.21
N PRO A 45 9.62 -11.73 0.16
CA PRO A 45 8.20 -11.85 0.48
C PRO A 45 7.83 -11.39 1.89
N ALA A 46 8.76 -11.44 2.86
CA ALA A 46 8.49 -10.95 4.21
C ALA A 46 8.31 -9.43 4.22
N THR A 47 9.16 -8.70 3.49
CA THR A 47 9.01 -7.25 3.28
C THR A 47 7.68 -6.90 2.60
N HIS A 48 7.25 -7.68 1.61
CA HIS A 48 5.94 -7.48 0.97
C HIS A 48 4.79 -7.62 1.98
N ARG A 49 4.80 -8.68 2.80
CA ARG A 49 3.79 -8.89 3.86
C ARG A 49 3.78 -7.77 4.88
N GLU A 50 4.95 -7.32 5.32
CA GLU A 50 5.08 -6.22 6.26
C GLU A 50 4.46 -4.93 5.71
N VAL A 51 4.79 -4.56 4.47
CA VAL A 51 4.19 -3.39 3.80
C VAL A 51 2.67 -3.50 3.74
N LEU A 52 2.14 -4.67 3.39
CA LEU A 52 0.70 -4.90 3.32
C LEU A 52 0.04 -4.78 4.69
N HIS A 53 0.61 -5.38 5.73
CA HIS A 53 0.11 -5.24 7.10
C HIS A 53 0.12 -3.79 7.58
N ASN A 54 1.18 -3.05 7.27
CA ASN A 54 1.28 -1.63 7.60
C ASN A 54 0.21 -0.81 6.87
N ALA A 55 0.04 -1.01 5.55
CA ALA A 55 -0.98 -0.33 4.75
C ALA A 55 -2.41 -0.59 5.25
N MET A 56 -2.73 -1.86 5.58
CA MET A 56 -4.01 -2.23 6.19
C MET A 56 -4.20 -1.57 7.57
N GLY A 57 -3.13 -1.49 8.37
CA GLY A 57 -3.13 -0.80 9.65
C GLY A 57 -3.39 0.71 9.50
N TYR A 58 -2.80 1.36 8.50
CA TYR A 58 -3.06 2.78 8.22
C TYR A 58 -4.51 3.03 7.85
N ALA A 59 -5.10 2.17 7.00
CA ALA A 59 -6.51 2.26 6.64
C ALA A 59 -7.41 2.13 7.86
N ALA A 60 -7.21 1.07 8.66
CA ALA A 60 -8.00 0.79 9.86
C ALA A 60 -7.90 1.91 10.91
N ALA A 61 -6.69 2.45 11.12
CA ALA A 61 -6.47 3.57 12.05
C ALA A 61 -7.19 4.86 11.64
N ASN A 62 -7.58 4.99 10.37
CA ASN A 62 -8.28 6.16 9.83
C ASN A 62 -9.75 5.85 9.46
N GLY A 63 -10.32 4.76 10.01
CA GLY A 63 -11.75 4.47 9.89
C GLY A 63 -12.18 3.76 8.60
N PHE A 64 -11.23 3.35 7.76
CA PHE A 64 -11.51 2.56 6.57
C PHE A 64 -11.46 1.06 6.87
N VAL A 65 -12.29 0.27 6.21
CA VAL A 65 -12.37 -1.18 6.42
C VAL A 65 -11.75 -1.89 5.23
N VAL A 66 -10.64 -2.59 5.43
CA VAL A 66 -10.03 -3.39 4.36
C VAL A 66 -10.97 -4.54 3.97
N ARG A 67 -11.47 -4.50 2.75
CA ARG A 67 -12.44 -5.46 2.18
C ARG A 67 -11.79 -6.52 1.31
N GLY A 68 -10.62 -6.23 0.73
CA GLY A 68 -9.97 -7.14 -0.19
C GLY A 68 -8.54 -6.73 -0.49
N LEU A 69 -7.76 -7.72 -0.91
CA LEU A 69 -6.39 -7.54 -1.34
C LEU A 69 -6.10 -8.49 -2.50
N ASP A 70 -5.48 -7.96 -3.55
CA ASP A 70 -5.01 -8.76 -4.68
C ASP A 70 -3.72 -8.17 -5.26
N PHE A 71 -3.07 -8.89 -6.18
CA PHE A 71 -1.94 -8.37 -6.93
C PHE A 71 -2.42 -7.43 -8.05
N SER A 72 -1.63 -6.39 -8.33
CA SER A 72 -1.79 -5.62 -9.56
C SER A 72 -1.51 -6.53 -10.77
N PRO A 73 -2.36 -6.52 -11.81
CA PRO A 73 -2.13 -7.34 -13.01
C PRO A 73 -0.89 -6.88 -13.80
N VAL A 74 -0.38 -5.69 -13.51
CA VAL A 74 0.82 -5.11 -14.13
C VAL A 74 1.87 -4.85 -13.05
N LYS A 75 3.11 -5.23 -13.35
CA LYS A 75 4.26 -4.92 -12.49
C LYS A 75 4.71 -3.48 -12.67
N GLY A 76 5.32 -2.91 -11.63
CA GLY A 76 5.99 -1.61 -11.76
C GLY A 76 7.12 -1.64 -12.81
N PRO A 77 7.60 -0.48 -13.30
CA PRO A 77 8.59 -0.40 -14.39
C PRO A 77 9.85 -1.24 -14.15
N GLU A 78 10.34 -1.28 -12.91
CA GLU A 78 11.52 -2.06 -12.49
C GLU A 78 11.20 -3.53 -12.13
N GLY A 79 9.97 -3.98 -12.39
CA GLY A 79 9.51 -5.35 -12.10
C GLY A 79 9.01 -5.59 -10.67
N ASN A 80 8.77 -4.52 -9.89
CA ASN A 80 8.17 -4.65 -8.57
C ASN A 80 6.76 -5.25 -8.67
N ILE A 81 6.46 -6.21 -7.79
CA ILE A 81 5.09 -6.64 -7.54
C ILE A 81 4.41 -5.52 -6.76
N GLU A 82 3.23 -5.11 -7.22
CA GLU A 82 2.38 -4.10 -6.58
C GLU A 82 1.04 -4.74 -6.25
N TYR A 83 0.30 -4.17 -5.31
CA TYR A 83 -0.94 -4.76 -4.81
C TYR A 83 -2.10 -3.78 -4.87
N LEU A 84 -3.29 -4.28 -5.11
CA LEU A 84 -4.54 -3.53 -5.03
C LEU A 84 -5.20 -3.85 -3.69
N MET A 85 -5.42 -2.82 -2.87
CA MET A 85 -6.13 -2.92 -1.60
C MET A 85 -7.47 -2.21 -1.72
N PHE A 86 -8.55 -2.95 -1.51
CA PHE A 86 -9.92 -2.42 -1.48
C PHE A 86 -10.29 -2.07 -0.04
N VAL A 87 -10.69 -0.81 0.17
CA VAL A 87 -11.11 -0.24 1.46
C VAL A 87 -12.48 0.41 1.38
#